data_AF-A0A2V6H9K6-F1
#
_entry.id   AF-A0A2V6H9K6-F1
#
_cell.length_a   1.000
_cell.length_b   1.000
_cell.length_c   1.000
_cell.angle_alpha   90.00
_cell.angle_beta   90.00
_cell.angle_gamma   90.00
#
_symmetry.space_group_name_H-M   'P 1'
#
loop_
_entity.id
_entity.type
_entity.pdbx_description
1 polymer ?
#
loop_
_entity_poly.entity_id
_entity_poly.type
_entity_poly.pdbx_seq_one_letter_code
_entity_poly.pdbx_strand_id
1 'polypeptide(L)' 'MKRKIAGKDLTREAPRSPRIRVGGYAILGRTIDKCRALVAGDIGEYHFDCPLDNTLFGFKGVKGDDFKAQIENGASDQE' A
#
# COMPACT_ATOMS: atom_id res chain seq x y z
N MET A 1 16.98 10.81 8.20
CA MET A 1 15.96 11.72 7.64
C MET A 1 14.82 10.86 7.13
N LYS A 2 13.61 10.93 7.71
CA LYS A 2 12.45 10.21 7.17
C LYS A 2 12.08 10.86 5.83
N ARG A 3 12.13 10.10 4.73
CA ARG A 3 11.70 10.59 3.41
C ARG A 3 10.21 10.96 3.51
N LYS A 4 9.84 12.09 2.90
CA LYS A 4 8.44 12.50 2.80
C LYS A 4 7.77 11.56 1.79
N ILE A 5 7.03 10.58 2.28
CA ILE A 5 6.35 9.59 1.45
C ILE A 5 5.10 10.26 0.89
N ALA A 6 5.08 10.47 -0.42
CA ALA A 6 3.93 11.02 -1.11
C ALA A 6 2.89 9.91 -1.28
N GLY A 7 1.86 9.92 -0.43
CA GLY A 7 0.70 9.04 -0.52
C GLY A 7 -0.53 9.76 -1.06
N LYS A 8 -1.51 9.00 -1.53
CA LYS A 8 -2.86 9.52 -1.75
C LYS A 8 -3.53 9.74 -0.39
N ASP A 9 -4.22 10.86 -0.25
CA ASP A 9 -5.07 11.12 0.91
C ASP A 9 -6.38 10.32 0.76
N LEU A 10 -6.48 9.24 1.52
CA LEU A 10 -7.61 8.33 1.47
C LEU A 10 -8.83 8.82 2.26
N THR A 11 -8.69 9.93 3.00
CA THR A 11 -9.83 10.64 3.58
C THR A 11 -10.63 11.40 2.51
N ARG A 12 -9.99 11.71 1.36
CA ARG A 12 -10.57 12.52 0.28
C ARG A 12 -10.79 11.75 -1.01
N GLU A 13 -9.93 10.78 -1.31
CA GLU A 13 -10.00 9.99 -2.54
C GLU A 13 -9.87 8.49 -2.24
N ALA A 14 -10.70 7.66 -2.88
CA ALA A 14 -10.55 6.22 -2.76
C ALA A 14 -9.20 5.73 -3.35
N PRO A 15 -8.57 4.69 -2.76
CA PRO A 15 -7.35 4.13 -3.32
C PRO A 15 -7.62 3.51 -4.70
N ARG A 16 -6.57 3.25 -5.46
CA ARG A 16 -6.68 2.65 -6.81
C ARG A 16 -7.62 1.44 -6.83
N SER A 17 -8.33 1.32 -7.95
CA SER A 17 -9.25 0.20 -8.16
C SER A 17 -8.50 -1.13 -8.04
N PRO A 18 -9.05 -2.14 -7.34
CA PRO A 18 -8.42 -3.45 -7.20
C PRO A 18 -8.21 -4.18 -8.54
N ARG A 19 -8.89 -3.73 -9.60
CA ARG A 19 -8.72 -4.24 -10.98
C ARG A 19 -7.46 -3.71 -11.67
N ILE A 20 -6.89 -2.60 -11.21
CA ILE A 20 -5.63 -2.08 -11.74
C ILE A 20 -4.51 -2.98 -11.26
N ARG A 21 -3.78 -3.56 -12.21
CA ARG A 21 -2.64 -4.42 -11.92
C ARG A 21 -1.37 -3.58 -11.86
N VAL A 22 -0.60 -3.77 -10.79
CA VAL A 22 0.74 -3.20 -10.61
C VAL A 22 1.70 -4.37 -10.55
N GLY A 23 2.80 -4.33 -11.32
CA GLY A 23 3.74 -5.46 -11.39
C GLY A 23 3.11 -6.80 -11.81
N GLY A 24 1.95 -6.77 -12.50
CA GLY A 24 1.18 -7.97 -12.87
C GLY A 24 0.20 -8.46 -11.80
N TYR A 25 0.21 -7.89 -10.59
CA TYR A 25 -0.64 -8.30 -9.47
C TYR A 25 -1.88 -7.41 -9.36
N ALA A 26 -3.06 -8.04 -9.27
CA ALA A 26 -4.28 -7.35 -8.84
C ALA A 26 -4.15 -6.95 -7.37
N ILE A 27 -4.89 -5.93 -6.94
CA ILE A 27 -4.92 -5.41 -5.55
C ILE A 27 -3.62 -4.71 -5.11
N LEU A 28 -2.45 -5.07 -5.63
CA LEU A 28 -1.16 -4.50 -5.22
C LEU A 28 -1.16 -2.96 -5.24
N GLY A 29 -1.64 -2.33 -6.31
CA GLY A 29 -1.73 -0.87 -6.38
C GLY A 29 -2.60 -0.25 -5.27
N ARG A 30 -3.69 -0.94 -4.89
CA ARG A 30 -4.57 -0.52 -3.79
C ARG A 30 -3.87 -0.68 -2.44
N THR A 31 -3.14 -1.78 -2.24
CA THR A 31 -2.37 -2.05 -1.02
C THR A 31 -1.24 -1.03 -0.85
N ILE A 32 -0.54 -0.66 -1.95
CA ILE A 32 0.46 0.41 -1.96
C ILE A 32 -0.16 1.73 -1.51
N ASP A 33 -1.30 2.12 -2.09
CA ASP A 33 -1.97 3.39 -1.74
C ASP A 33 -2.37 3.42 -0.26
N LYS A 34 -2.97 2.34 0.25
CA LYS A 34 -3.29 2.20 1.68
C LYS A 34 -2.05 2.30 2.56
N CYS A 35 -0.96 1.65 2.17
CA CYS A 35 0.27 1.66 2.94
C CYS A 35 0.90 3.05 2.97
N ARG A 36 0.95 3.74 1.82
CA ARG A 36 1.44 5.11 1.73
C ARG A 36 0.59 6.07 2.55
N ALA A 37 -0.74 5.92 2.50
CA ALA A 37 -1.66 6.71 3.29
C ALA A 37 -1.52 6.43 4.80
N LEU A 38 -1.31 5.17 5.20
CA LEU A 38 -1.02 4.81 6.60
C LEU A 38 0.23 5.52 7.11
N VAL A 39 1.30 5.51 6.32
CA VAL A 39 2.58 6.11 6.71
C VAL A 39 2.51 7.63 6.68
N ALA A 40 1.76 8.21 5.74
CA ALA A 40 1.52 9.65 5.65
C ALA A 40 0.58 10.18 6.74
N GLY A 41 -0.24 9.31 7.34
CA GLY A 41 -1.27 9.67 8.34
C GLY A 41 -2.65 9.97 7.74
N ASP A 42 -2.83 9.74 6.44
CA ASP A 42 -4.01 10.12 5.66
C ASP A 42 -4.86 8.90 5.23
N ILE A 43 -4.88 7.82 6.03
CA ILE A 43 -5.55 6.56 5.66
C ILE A 43 -7.10 6.64 5.68
N GLY A 44 -7.66 7.58 6.46
CA GLY A 44 -9.10 7.71 6.65
C GLY A 44 -9.75 6.44 7.21
N GLU A 45 -10.84 6.00 6.58
CA GLU A 45 -11.60 4.79 6.99
C GLU A 45 -10.99 3.48 6.44
N TYR A 46 -9.93 3.56 5.64
CA TYR A 46 -9.30 2.37 5.10
C TYR A 46 -8.40 1.70 6.13
N HIS A 47 -8.30 0.38 6.06
CA HIS A 47 -7.38 -0.40 6.89
C HIS A 47 -6.37 -1.11 5.98
N PHE A 48 -5.09 -0.89 6.24
CA PHE A 48 -3.96 -1.64 5.69
C PHE A 48 -3.82 -2.99 6.42
N ASP A 49 -3.28 -4.02 5.75
CA ASP A 49 -3.16 -5.37 6.32
C ASP A 49 -4.51 -6.10 6.57
N CYS A 50 -5.52 -5.79 5.75
CA CYS A 50 -6.80 -6.51 5.82
C CYS A 50 -6.67 -7.93 5.20
N PRO A 51 -7.65 -8.84 5.40
CA PRO A 51 -7.58 -10.20 4.85
C PRO A 51 -7.30 -10.28 3.35
N LEU A 52 -7.74 -9.27 2.59
CA LEU A 52 -7.48 -9.17 1.16
C LEU A 52 -6.01 -8.83 0.84
N ASP A 53 -5.41 -7.91 1.60
CA ASP A 53 -4.00 -7.56 1.47
C ASP A 53 -3.13 -8.77 1.90
N ASN A 54 -3.55 -9.47 2.96
CA ASN A 54 -2.90 -10.70 3.43
C ASN A 54 -2.94 -11.85 2.41
N THR A 55 -3.97 -11.95 1.56
CA THR A 55 -3.97 -12.91 0.45
C THR A 55 -2.83 -12.63 -0.54
N LEU A 56 -2.57 -11.35 -0.85
CA LEU A 56 -1.47 -10.96 -1.73
C LEU A 56 -0.10 -11.19 -1.06
N PHE A 57 0.01 -10.82 0.21
CA PHE A 57 1.22 -11.04 1.01
C PHE A 57 1.56 -12.52 1.15
N GLY A 58 0.56 -13.36 1.46
CA GLY A 58 0.71 -14.81 1.52
C GLY A 58 1.08 -15.42 0.17
N PHE A 59 0.52 -14.92 -0.93
CA PHE A 59 0.90 -15.36 -2.28
C PHE A 59 2.37 -15.06 -2.61
N LYS A 60 2.87 -13.88 -2.21
CA LYS A 60 4.26 -13.47 -2.45
C LYS A 60 5.24 -13.99 -1.39
N GLY A 61 4.74 -14.48 -0.25
CA GLY A 61 5.54 -14.86 0.91
C GLY A 61 6.12 -13.66 1.68
N VAL A 62 5.48 -12.50 1.59
CA VAL A 62 5.91 -11.24 2.22
C VAL A 62 5.03 -10.98 3.45
N LYS A 63 5.50 -10.19 4.41
CA LYS A 63 4.68 -9.72 5.55
C LYS A 63 4.26 -8.28 5.32
N GLY A 64 3.06 -7.91 5.77
CA GLY A 64 2.57 -6.52 5.69
C GLY A 64 3.53 -5.51 6.34
N ASP A 65 4.21 -5.91 7.41
CA ASP A 65 5.22 -5.10 8.10
C ASP A 65 6.48 -4.85 7.24
N ASP A 66 6.97 -5.88 6.55
CA ASP A 66 8.10 -5.76 5.62
C ASP A 66 7.75 -4.86 4.43
N PHE A 67 6.53 -5.05 3.91
CA PHE A 67 5.99 -4.19 2.85
C PHE A 67 5.91 -2.72 3.29
N LYS A 68 5.45 -2.47 4.53
CA LYS A 68 5.40 -1.13 5.10
C LYS A 68 6.79 -0.53 5.24
N ALA A 69 7.78 -1.30 5.70
CA ALA A 69 9.16 -0.85 5.80
C ALA A 69 9.75 -0.44 4.44
N GLN A 70 9.43 -1.16 3.36
CA GLN A 70 9.84 -0.78 2.00
C GLN A 70 9.23 0.56 1.57
N ILE A 71 7.93 0.76 1.83
CA ILE A 71 7.26 2.04 1.56
C ILE A 71 7.86 3.17 2.41
N GLU A 72 8.22 2.89 3.67
CA GLU A 72 8.90 3.85 4.55
C GLU A 72 10.29 4.26 4.04
N ASN A 73 10.99 3.35 3.36
CA ASN A 73 12.26 3.62 2.69
C ASN A 73 12.11 4.43 1.38
N GLY A 74 10.87 4.60 0.91
CA GLY A 74 10.53 5.35 -0.29
C GLY A 74 10.49 4.52 -1.56
N ALA A 75 10.17 3.22 -1.46
CA ALA A 75 10.04 2.34 -2.62
C ALA A 75 8.95 2.80 -3.60
N SER A 76 9.26 2.67 -4.89
CA SER A 76 8.39 2.99 -6.02
C SER A 76 7.39 1.87 -6.30
N ASP A 77 6.34 2.12 -7.09
CA ASP A 77 5.39 1.07 -7.52
C ASP A 77 6.04 -0.03 -8.39
N GLN A 78 7.30 0.17 -8.79
CA GLN A 78 8.10 -0.71 -9.65
C GLN A 78 9.19 -1.47 -8.88
N GLU A 79 9.41 -1.13 -7.60
CA GLU A 79 10.45 -1.70 -6.73
C GLU A 79 9.79 -2.53 -5.63
#